data_AF-A0A1J4RQU2-F1
#
_entry.id   AF-A0A1J4RQU2-F1
#
_cell.length_a   1.000
_cell.length_b   1.000
_cell.length_c   1.000
_cell.angle_alpha   90.00
_cell.angle_beta   90.00
_cell.angle_gamma   90.00
#
_symmetry.space_group_name_H-M   'P 1'
#
loop_
_entity.id
_entity.type
_entity.pdbx_description
1 polymer ?
#
loop_
_entity_poly.entity_id
_entity_poly.type
_entity_poly.pdbx_seq_one_letter_code
_entity_poly.pdbx_strand_id
1 'polypeptide(L)'
;MIQSAVRNVRVRIAEGQLEAEEWYKKLDDQARAQYRQSAHSLFQGLMAYLSASGGDASSEAHAVGFEYASRGHRYNLSYVEAAQAFLFFRNTLIESVVQVYREANIPFDEMLHRMHAFTDEILISLLQTYQKLEKAK
;
A
#
# COMPACT_ATOMS: atom_id res chain seq x y z
N MET A 1 -1.14 -16.89 -10.72
CA MET A 1 -0.56 -15.57 -11.05
C MET A 1 -0.61 -14.62 -9.86
N ILE A 2 -1.80 -14.24 -9.38
CA ILE A 2 -1.96 -13.30 -8.26
C ILE A 2 -1.31 -13.77 -6.95
N GLN A 3 -1.47 -15.05 -6.57
CA GLN A 3 -0.80 -15.59 -5.36
C GLN A 3 0.74 -15.58 -5.45
N SER A 4 1.28 -15.68 -6.67
CA SER A 4 2.73 -15.57 -6.91
C SER A 4 3.22 -14.13 -6.69
N ALA A 5 2.42 -13.13 -7.08
CA ALA A 5 2.72 -11.73 -6.81
C ALA A 5 2.70 -11.43 -5.29
N VAL A 6 1.72 -11.96 -4.53
CA VAL A 6 1.70 -11.85 -3.04
C VAL A 6 2.98 -12.39 -2.43
N ARG A 7 3.39 -13.58 -2.88
CA ARG A 7 4.59 -14.24 -2.39
C ARG A 7 5.82 -13.38 -2.66
N ASN A 8 5.94 -12.81 -3.86
CA ASN A 8 7.06 -11.96 -4.23
C ASN A 8 7.11 -10.64 -3.44
N VAL A 9 5.93 -10.03 -3.16
CA VAL A 9 5.85 -8.86 -2.25
C VAL A 9 6.36 -9.23 -0.86
N ARG A 10 5.91 -10.37 -0.31
CA ARG A 10 6.37 -10.86 1.01
C ARG A 10 7.88 -11.14 1.02
N VAL A 11 8.43 -11.68 -0.06
CA VAL A 11 9.86 -11.96 -0.19
C VAL A 11 10.67 -10.65 -0.19
N ARG A 12 10.33 -9.67 -1.04
CA ARG A 12 11.04 -8.37 -1.07
C ARG A 12 10.96 -7.61 0.24
N ILE A 13 9.80 -7.64 0.90
CA ILE A 13 9.63 -7.07 2.24
C ILE A 13 10.52 -7.80 3.27
N ALA A 14 10.69 -9.11 3.15
CA ALA A 14 11.51 -9.93 4.03
C ALA A 14 13.03 -9.81 3.77
N GLU A 15 13.45 -9.26 2.63
CA GLU A 15 14.86 -9.10 2.23
C GLU A 15 15.57 -7.92 2.92
N GLY A 16 14.97 -7.30 3.94
CA GLY A 16 15.63 -6.29 4.77
C GLY A 16 15.58 -4.87 4.21
N GLN A 17 14.88 -4.62 3.11
CA GLN A 17 14.70 -3.28 2.55
C GLN A 17 14.00 -2.33 3.53
N LEU A 18 13.07 -2.84 4.35
CA LEU A 18 12.41 -2.05 5.39
C LEU A 18 13.39 -1.56 6.48
N GLU A 19 14.41 -2.35 6.83
CA GLU A 19 15.35 -1.97 7.88
C GLU A 19 16.26 -0.79 7.46
N ALA A 20 16.35 -0.51 6.16
CA ALA A 20 17.06 0.65 5.63
C ALA A 20 16.26 1.96 5.77
N GLU A 21 14.93 1.88 5.91
CA GLU A 21 14.03 3.04 5.87
C GLU A 21 13.98 3.80 7.21
N GLU A 22 14.24 5.11 7.19
CA GLU A 22 14.26 5.93 8.40
C GLU A 22 12.92 6.00 9.13
N TRP A 23 11.81 6.04 8.38
CA TRP A 23 10.46 6.00 8.97
C TRP A 23 10.18 4.66 9.67
N TYR A 24 10.78 3.56 9.19
CA TYR A 24 10.61 2.23 9.76
C TYR A 24 11.41 2.04 11.04
N LYS A 25 12.62 2.62 11.10
CA LYS A 25 13.49 2.59 12.29
C LYS A 25 12.84 3.25 13.52
N LYS A 26 11.92 4.19 13.31
CA LYS A 26 11.15 4.87 14.38
C LYS A 26 10.07 3.99 15.01
N LEU A 27 9.68 2.91 14.34
CA LEU A 27 8.61 2.03 14.79
C LEU A 27 9.15 0.98 15.76
N ASP A 28 8.43 0.78 16.87
CA ASP A 28 8.63 -0.38 17.75
C ASP A 28 8.13 -1.68 17.08
N ASP A 29 8.43 -2.84 17.68
CA ASP A 29 8.09 -4.14 17.10
C ASP A 29 6.58 -4.33 16.87
N GLN A 30 5.74 -3.79 17.76
CA GLN A 30 4.29 -3.86 17.63
C GLN A 30 3.83 -3.01 16.44
N ALA A 31 4.36 -1.81 16.32
CA ALA A 31 4.09 -0.88 15.23
C ALA A 31 4.55 -1.47 13.89
N ARG A 32 5.76 -2.03 13.82
CA ARG A 32 6.29 -2.74 12.64
C ARG A 32 5.38 -3.89 12.22
N ALA A 33 4.86 -4.68 13.17
CA ALA A 33 3.93 -5.76 12.87
C ALA A 33 2.60 -5.24 12.29
N GLN A 34 2.02 -4.21 12.89
CA GLN A 34 0.79 -3.57 12.38
C GLN A 34 1.00 -2.91 11.02
N TYR A 35 2.21 -2.44 10.75
CA TYR A 35 2.55 -1.81 9.47
C TYR A 35 2.69 -2.84 8.34
N ARG A 36 3.32 -3.99 8.62
CA ARG A 36 3.32 -5.14 7.70
C ARG A 36 1.90 -5.64 7.43
N GLN A 37 0.99 -5.52 8.40
CA GLN A 37 -0.43 -5.81 8.18
C GLN A 37 -1.09 -4.81 7.23
N SER A 38 -0.75 -3.51 7.30
CA SER A 38 -1.24 -2.51 6.34
C SER A 38 -0.81 -2.80 4.91
N ALA A 39 0.39 -3.34 4.69
CA ALA A 39 0.83 -3.81 3.38
C ALA A 39 -0.03 -4.98 2.86
N HIS A 40 -0.51 -5.85 3.78
CA HIS A 40 -1.44 -6.91 3.43
C HIS A 40 -2.83 -6.37 3.05
N SER A 41 -3.36 -5.40 3.80
CA SER A 41 -4.64 -4.74 3.47
C SER A 41 -4.58 -4.03 2.12
N LEU A 42 -3.48 -3.31 1.83
CA LEU A 42 -3.25 -2.69 0.52
C LEU A 42 -3.32 -3.71 -0.61
N PHE A 43 -2.65 -4.85 -0.43
CA PHE A 43 -2.67 -5.93 -1.40
C PHE A 43 -4.10 -6.48 -1.61
N GLN A 44 -4.82 -6.75 -0.52
CA GLN A 44 -6.18 -7.29 -0.59
C GLN A 44 -7.14 -6.33 -1.29
N GLY A 45 -7.11 -5.05 -0.92
CA GLY A 45 -7.91 -4.00 -1.56
C GLY A 45 -7.61 -3.87 -3.04
N LEU A 46 -6.33 -3.94 -3.43
CA LEU A 46 -5.96 -3.94 -4.84
C LEU A 46 -6.56 -5.14 -5.59
N MET A 47 -6.49 -6.34 -5.02
CA MET A 47 -7.04 -7.52 -5.69
C MET A 47 -8.56 -7.47 -5.81
N ALA A 48 -9.25 -6.94 -4.78
CA ALA A 48 -10.68 -6.69 -4.83
C ALA A 48 -11.00 -5.69 -5.96
N TYR A 49 -10.30 -4.56 -6.01
CA TYR A 49 -10.47 -3.54 -7.05
C TYR A 49 -10.22 -4.07 -8.46
N LEU A 50 -9.16 -4.86 -8.67
CA LEU A 50 -8.84 -5.42 -9.98
C LEU A 50 -9.86 -6.47 -10.44
N SER A 51 -10.44 -7.21 -9.50
CA SER A 51 -11.47 -8.23 -9.75
C SER A 51 -12.86 -7.62 -9.96
N ALA A 52 -13.11 -6.42 -9.46
CA ALA A 52 -14.36 -5.71 -9.64
C ALA A 52 -14.49 -5.20 -11.09
N SER A 53 -15.54 -5.63 -11.78
CA SER A 53 -15.98 -5.10 -13.07
C SER A 53 -16.75 -3.78 -12.86
N GLY A 54 -16.02 -2.71 -12.53
CA GLY A 54 -16.51 -1.33 -12.63
C GLY A 54 -17.41 -0.79 -11.51
N GLY A 55 -17.40 -1.39 -10.31
CA GLY A 55 -18.16 -0.91 -9.15
C GLY A 55 -17.29 -0.46 -7.96
N ASP A 56 -17.55 0.76 -7.48
CA ASP A 56 -17.11 1.43 -6.23
C ASP A 56 -15.66 1.25 -5.75
N ALA A 57 -14.73 1.38 -6.69
CA ALA A 57 -13.29 1.47 -6.42
C ALA A 57 -12.90 2.54 -5.39
N SER A 58 -13.64 3.64 -5.41
CA SER A 58 -13.30 4.84 -4.65
C SER A 58 -13.58 4.68 -3.17
N SER A 59 -14.67 3.99 -2.81
CA SER A 59 -14.98 3.66 -1.41
C SER A 59 -13.92 2.72 -0.79
N GLU A 60 -13.49 1.70 -1.54
CA GLU A 60 -12.45 0.76 -1.10
C GLU A 60 -11.10 1.49 -0.91
N ALA A 61 -10.67 2.29 -1.91
CA ALA A 61 -9.45 3.08 -1.83
C ALA A 61 -9.49 4.06 -0.65
N HIS A 62 -10.66 4.68 -0.40
CA HIS A 62 -10.85 5.59 0.71
C HIS A 62 -10.66 4.88 2.06
N ALA A 63 -11.28 3.72 2.24
CA ALA A 63 -11.17 2.92 3.46
C ALA A 63 -9.72 2.50 3.74
N VAL A 64 -9.00 2.01 2.72
CA VAL A 64 -7.58 1.65 2.86
C VAL A 64 -6.73 2.86 3.26
N GLY A 65 -6.93 4.01 2.61
CA GLY A 65 -6.21 5.25 2.95
C GLY A 65 -6.48 5.73 4.37
N PHE A 66 -7.73 5.64 4.84
CA PHE A 66 -8.11 5.98 6.21
C PHE A 66 -7.44 5.06 7.24
N GLU A 67 -7.47 3.74 7.02
CA GLU A 67 -6.81 2.78 7.91
C GLU A 67 -5.30 3.02 7.99
N TYR A 68 -4.67 3.28 6.84
CA TYR A 68 -3.24 3.52 6.74
C TYR A 68 -2.84 4.79 7.50
N ALA A 69 -3.58 5.89 7.31
CA ALA A 69 -3.36 7.13 8.02
C ALA A 69 -3.59 6.99 9.52
N SER A 70 -4.67 6.34 9.93
CA SER A 70 -5.01 6.14 11.35
C SER A 70 -3.93 5.34 12.08
N ARG A 71 -3.37 4.30 11.43
CA ARG A 71 -2.27 3.50 11.97
C ARG A 71 -0.97 4.31 12.04
N GLY A 72 -0.61 5.02 10.97
CA GLY A 72 0.57 5.88 10.95
C GLY A 72 0.53 6.94 12.06
N HIS A 73 -0.59 7.64 12.19
CA HIS A 73 -0.78 8.66 13.21
C HIS A 73 -0.73 8.08 14.62
N ARG A 74 -1.32 6.90 14.86
CA ARG A 74 -1.25 6.20 16.15
C ARG A 74 0.19 5.89 16.59
N TYR A 75 1.08 5.64 15.63
CA TYR A 75 2.51 5.38 15.87
C TYR A 75 3.38 6.62 15.65
N ASN A 76 2.77 7.81 15.72
CA ASN A 76 3.45 9.09 15.70
C ASN A 76 4.27 9.37 14.43
N LEU A 77 3.92 8.71 13.32
CA LEU A 77 4.43 9.06 12.00
C LEU A 77 3.78 10.35 11.53
N SER A 78 4.59 11.27 11.02
CA SER A 78 4.12 12.42 10.26
C SER A 78 3.42 11.97 8.97
N TYR A 79 2.64 12.88 8.36
CA TYR A 79 2.00 12.61 7.07
C TYR A 79 3.04 12.30 5.96
N VAL A 80 4.24 12.89 6.03
CA VAL A 80 5.35 12.63 5.10
C VAL A 80 5.84 11.19 5.26
N GLU A 81 6.07 10.75 6.49
CA GLU A 81 6.55 9.39 6.77
C GLU A 81 5.51 8.34 6.42
N ALA A 82 4.24 8.60 6.70
CA ALA A 82 3.15 7.72 6.27
C ALA A 82 3.08 7.63 4.74
N ALA A 83 3.28 8.74 4.02
CA ALA A 83 3.35 8.73 2.57
C ALA A 83 4.58 7.96 2.04
N GLN A 84 5.76 8.16 2.63
CA GLN A 84 6.98 7.41 2.27
C GLN A 84 6.76 5.90 2.40
N ALA A 85 6.20 5.50 3.52
CA ALA A 85 5.95 4.11 3.80
C ALA A 85 4.88 3.52 2.87
N PHE A 86 3.81 4.27 2.56
CA PHE A 86 2.82 3.85 1.57
C PHE A 86 3.46 3.64 0.19
N LEU A 87 4.28 4.59 -0.25
CA LEU A 87 4.98 4.52 -1.54
C LEU A 87 5.94 3.32 -1.60
N PHE A 88 6.61 2.99 -0.50
CA PHE A 88 7.45 1.79 -0.40
C PHE A 88 6.67 0.51 -0.72
N PHE A 89 5.52 0.30 -0.06
CA PHE A 89 4.71 -0.89 -0.31
C PHE A 89 4.04 -0.88 -1.68
N ARG A 90 3.57 0.29 -2.15
CA ARG A 90 3.03 0.48 -3.50
C ARG A 90 4.04 0.04 -4.56
N ASN A 91 5.29 0.49 -4.46
CA ASN A 91 6.32 0.16 -5.44
C ASN A 91 6.63 -1.34 -5.42
N THR A 92 6.82 -1.90 -4.23
CA THR A 92 7.05 -3.35 -4.05
C THR A 92 5.92 -4.19 -4.65
N LEU A 93 4.68 -3.74 -4.49
CA LEU A 93 3.48 -4.37 -5.05
C LEU A 93 3.45 -4.30 -6.57
N ILE A 94 3.62 -3.12 -7.15
CA ILE A 94 3.62 -2.90 -8.60
C ILE A 94 4.70 -3.76 -9.26
N GLU A 95 5.93 -3.71 -8.76
CA GLU A 95 7.03 -4.50 -9.30
C GLU A 95 6.76 -6.01 -9.22
N SER A 96 6.05 -6.48 -8.20
CA SER A 96 5.73 -7.91 -8.02
C SER A 96 4.67 -8.39 -8.98
N VAL A 97 3.66 -7.55 -9.26
CA VAL A 97 2.65 -7.87 -10.29
C VAL A 97 3.26 -7.81 -11.68
N VAL A 98 4.02 -6.75 -12.00
CA VAL A 98 4.69 -6.59 -13.31
C VAL A 98 5.61 -7.77 -13.60
N GLN A 99 6.39 -8.23 -12.62
CA GLN A 99 7.26 -9.39 -12.79
C GLN A 99 6.48 -10.66 -13.18
N VAL A 100 5.36 -10.93 -12.51
CA VAL A 100 4.52 -12.11 -12.79
C VAL A 100 3.92 -12.06 -14.19
N TYR A 101 3.41 -10.89 -14.61
CA TYR A 101 2.84 -10.74 -15.95
C TYR A 101 3.90 -10.86 -17.05
N ARG A 102 5.09 -10.30 -16.81
CA ARG A 102 6.24 -10.44 -17.71
C ARG A 102 6.67 -11.89 -17.88
N GLU A 103 6.79 -12.64 -16.78
CA GLU A 103 7.13 -14.07 -16.81
C GLU A 103 6.09 -14.91 -17.55
N ALA A 104 4.81 -14.53 -17.46
CA ALA A 104 3.72 -15.17 -18.18
C ALA A 104 3.57 -14.72 -19.64
N ASN A 105 4.36 -13.73 -20.09
CA ASN A 105 4.24 -13.09 -21.40
C ASN A 105 2.83 -12.53 -21.69
N ILE A 106 2.19 -11.96 -20.66
CA ILE A 106 0.85 -11.37 -20.74
C ILE A 106 0.98 -9.84 -20.74
N PRO A 107 0.35 -9.11 -21.69
CA PRO A 107 0.28 -7.65 -21.65
C PRO A 107 -0.33 -7.14 -20.34
N PHE A 108 0.25 -6.08 -19.78
CA PHE A 108 -0.13 -5.59 -18.45
C PHE A 108 -0.34 -4.07 -18.38
N ASP A 109 -0.37 -3.36 -19.51
CA ASP A 109 -0.48 -1.90 -19.53
C ASP A 109 -1.79 -1.40 -18.88
N GLU A 110 -2.92 -2.00 -19.25
CA GLU A 110 -4.22 -1.68 -18.65
C GLU A 110 -4.23 -1.99 -17.15
N MET A 111 -3.66 -3.14 -16.76
CA MET A 111 -3.53 -3.55 -15.37
C MET A 111 -2.69 -2.54 -14.57
N LEU A 112 -1.57 -2.09 -15.14
CA LEU A 112 -0.67 -1.11 -14.53
C LEU A 112 -1.37 0.25 -14.34
N HIS A 113 -2.11 0.72 -15.35
CA HIS A 113 -2.90 1.95 -15.23
C HIS A 113 -3.95 1.85 -14.12
N ARG A 114 -4.67 0.73 -14.02
CA ARG A 114 -5.63 0.48 -12.95
C ARG A 114 -4.96 0.46 -11.57
N MET A 115 -3.81 -0.21 -11.44
CA MET A 115 -3.04 -0.24 -10.19
C MET A 115 -2.61 1.17 -9.75
N HIS A 116 -2.12 1.99 -10.68
CA HIS A 116 -1.78 3.37 -10.39
C HIS A 116 -2.99 4.18 -9.92
N ALA A 117 -4.09 4.15 -10.67
CA ALA A 117 -5.31 4.88 -10.30
C ALA A 117 -5.80 4.53 -8.88
N PHE A 118 -5.87 3.24 -8.55
CA PHE A 118 -6.28 2.78 -7.22
C PHE A 118 -5.34 3.27 -6.11
N THR A 119 -4.03 3.11 -6.32
CA THR A 119 -3.04 3.49 -5.30
C THR A 119 -2.91 5.01 -5.12
N ASP A 120 -3.19 5.79 -6.17
CA ASP A 120 -3.19 7.25 -6.09
C ASP A 120 -4.39 7.76 -5.27
N GLU A 121 -5.57 7.15 -5.43
CA GLU A 121 -6.75 7.44 -4.59
C GLU A 121 -6.49 7.12 -3.10
N ILE A 122 -5.80 6.02 -2.81
CA ILE A 122 -5.40 5.68 -1.44
C ILE A 122 -4.48 6.76 -0.84
N LEU A 123 -3.47 7.21 -1.60
CA LEU A 123 -2.54 8.24 -1.13
C LEU A 123 -3.28 9.55 -0.83
N ILE A 124 -4.21 9.95 -1.69
CA ILE A 124 -5.04 11.14 -1.47
C ILE A 124 -5.88 10.97 -0.20
N SER A 125 -6.56 9.84 -0.02
CA SER A 125 -7.35 9.54 1.19
C SER A 125 -6.50 9.57 2.46
N LEU A 126 -5.28 9.02 2.41
CA LEU A 126 -4.32 9.04 3.50
C LEU A 126 -3.99 10.49 3.91
N LEU A 127 -3.61 11.33 2.95
CA LEU A 127 -3.25 12.73 3.21
C LEU A 127 -4.45 13.54 3.73
N GLN A 128 -5.64 13.32 3.17
CA GLN A 128 -6.87 13.96 3.65
C GLN A 128 -7.21 13.56 5.08
N THR A 129 -6.99 12.29 5.43
CA THR A 129 -7.19 11.80 6.80
C THR A 129 -6.22 12.47 7.78
N TYR A 130 -4.94 12.57 7.42
CA TYR A 130 -3.96 13.31 8.23
C TYR A 130 -4.37 14.77 8.43
N GLN A 131 -4.78 15.45 7.37
CA GLN A 131 -5.26 16.84 7.46
C GLN A 131 -6.43 16.99 8.44
N LYS A 132 -7.36 16.02 8.46
CA LYS A 132 -8.49 16.02 9.41
C LYS A 132 -8.02 15.78 10.85
N LEU A 133 -7.10 14.83 11.06
CA LEU A 133 -6.56 14.51 12.38
C LEU A 133 -5.76 15.67 12.98
N GLU A 134 -5.03 16.43 12.16
CA GLU A 134 -4.29 17.61 12.60
C GLU A 134 -5.21 18.79 12.95
N LYS A 135 -6.29 19.00 12.18
CA LYS A 135 -7.29 20.04 12.47
C LYS A 135 -8.16 19.77 13.70
N ALA A 136 -8.19 18.51 14.16
CA ALA A 136 -8.96 18.10 15.34
C ALA A 136 -8.17 18.26 16.67
N LYS A 137 -6.91 18.69 16.59
CA LYS A 137 -6.08 19.06 17.75
C LYS A 137 -6.26 20.53 18.09
#